data_AF-A0A939L9H4-F1
#
_entry.id   AF-A0A939L9H4-F1
#
_cell.length_a   1.000
_cell.length_b   1.000
_cell.length_c   1.000
_cell.angle_alpha   90.00
_cell.angle_beta   90.00
_cell.angle_gamma   90.00
#
_symmetry.space_group_name_H-M   'P 1'
#
loop_
_entity.id
_entity.type
_entity.pdbx_description
1 polymer ?
#
loop_
_entity_poly.entity_id
_entity_poly.type
_entity_poly.pdbx_seq_one_letter_code
_entity_poly.pdbx_strand_id
1 'polypeptide(L)'
;MGATSQGTRERLLSSAQEELIEGQGHLEMQAVARRAQVSVGLAYHHFGSKAGLIAAVVEDFYEHLDEAAFSGAELSASNWADREKERIGAYVAFHYEHPFAPLVIGPLSRAPEVLDVETAFTSRQLAAGARMLEAAQRDGIVPGNLDPHLTIALMIGGIRQALIGALMADRRPDPARLTSDIWAFMAAALRLTAKSPPVKPKATRRGRS
;
A
#
# COMPACT_ATOMS: atom_id res chain seq x y z
N MET A 1 32.35 5.25 -0.03
CA MET A 1 31.83 4.66 -1.29
C MET A 1 30.32 4.38 -1.28
N GLY A 2 29.53 4.82 -0.28
CA GLY A 2 28.09 4.49 -0.19
C GLY A 2 27.14 5.34 -1.06
N ALA A 3 27.47 6.61 -1.31
CA ALA A 3 26.59 7.54 -2.01
C ALA A 3 26.38 7.20 -3.50
N THR A 4 27.39 6.64 -4.18
CA THR A 4 27.29 6.24 -5.60
C THR A 4 26.53 4.94 -5.78
N SER A 5 26.54 4.04 -4.79
CA SER A 5 25.84 2.75 -4.82
C SER A 5 24.34 2.91 -4.55
N GLN A 6 23.94 3.78 -3.62
CA GLN A 6 22.53 4.08 -3.34
C GLN A 6 21.86 4.72 -4.56
N GLY A 7 22.46 5.77 -5.13
CA GLY A 7 21.91 6.41 -6.33
C GLY A 7 21.89 5.47 -7.55
N THR A 8 22.74 4.44 -7.60
CA THR A 8 22.71 3.43 -8.68
C THR A 8 21.55 2.45 -8.50
N ARG A 9 21.27 2.02 -7.27
CA ARG A 9 20.11 1.15 -6.98
C ARG A 9 18.80 1.86 -7.33
N GLU A 10 18.64 3.11 -6.93
CA GLU A 10 17.45 3.92 -7.22
C GLU A 10 17.22 4.09 -8.72
N ARG A 11 18.27 4.44 -9.50
CA ARG A 11 18.17 4.52 -10.96
C ARG A 11 17.78 3.19 -11.62
N LEU A 12 18.25 2.06 -11.08
CA LEU A 12 17.89 0.74 -11.58
C LEU A 12 16.43 0.41 -11.27
N LEU A 13 15.92 0.74 -10.07
CA LEU A 13 14.52 0.56 -9.71
C LEU A 13 13.60 1.41 -10.57
N SER A 14 13.89 2.70 -10.72
CA SER A 14 13.07 3.60 -11.56
C SER A 14 13.06 3.12 -13.01
N SER A 15 14.23 2.75 -13.54
CA SER A 15 14.35 2.23 -14.91
C SER A 15 13.62 0.90 -15.12
N ALA A 16 13.63 0.03 -14.11
CA ALA A 16 12.93 -1.24 -14.15
C ALA A 16 11.41 -1.07 -14.07
N GLN A 17 10.93 -0.12 -13.25
CA GLN A 17 9.51 0.23 -13.21
C GLN A 17 9.03 0.75 -14.57
N GLU A 18 9.78 1.66 -15.18
CA GLU A 18 9.46 2.18 -16.52
C GLU A 18 9.42 1.07 -17.56
N GLU A 19 10.42 0.18 -17.56
CA GLU A 19 10.45 -0.99 -18.46
C GLU A 19 9.25 -1.92 -18.25
N LEU A 20 8.86 -2.19 -17.00
CA LEU A 20 7.69 -3.00 -16.69
C LEU A 20 6.39 -2.34 -17.16
N ILE A 21 6.26 -1.02 -17.03
CA ILE A 21 5.09 -0.28 -17.51
C ILE A 21 5.00 -0.36 -19.03
N GLU A 22 6.09 -0.03 -19.74
CA GLU A 22 6.16 -0.06 -21.20
C GLU A 22 5.98 -1.48 -21.75
N GLY A 23 6.57 -2.47 -21.08
CA GLY A 23 6.51 -3.90 -21.42
C GLY A 23 5.29 -4.64 -20.89
N GLN A 24 4.30 -3.95 -20.31
CA GLN A 24 3.06 -4.54 -19.76
C GLN A 24 3.31 -5.70 -18.76
N GLY A 25 4.34 -5.55 -17.92
CA GLY A 25 4.77 -6.54 -16.93
C GLY A 25 5.96 -7.40 -17.37
N HIS A 26 6.42 -7.28 -18.63
CA HIS A 26 7.66 -7.90 -19.08
C HIS A 26 8.86 -6.96 -18.86
N LEU A 27 9.97 -7.51 -18.36
CA LEU A 27 11.20 -6.76 -18.08
C LEU A 27 12.40 -7.35 -18.83
N GLU A 28 13.19 -6.53 -19.51
CA GLU A 28 14.45 -6.93 -20.13
C GLU A 28 15.65 -6.33 -19.39
N MET A 29 16.52 -7.18 -18.83
CA MET A 29 17.67 -6.72 -18.04
C MET A 29 18.61 -5.81 -18.82
N GLN A 30 18.77 -6.05 -20.13
CA GLN A 30 19.59 -5.19 -20.99
C GLN A 30 18.96 -3.81 -21.18
N ALA A 31 17.64 -3.73 -21.32
CA ALA A 31 16.92 -2.48 -21.49
C ALA A 31 16.99 -1.63 -20.20
N VAL A 32 16.79 -2.26 -19.05
CA VAL A 32 16.94 -1.61 -17.73
C VAL A 32 18.35 -1.08 -17.53
N ALA A 33 19.39 -1.90 -17.75
CA ALA A 33 20.78 -1.46 -17.54
C ALA A 33 21.16 -0.30 -18.47
N ARG A 34 20.71 -0.35 -19.74
CA ARG A 34 20.91 0.73 -20.70
C ARG A 34 20.22 2.02 -20.24
N ARG A 35 18.97 1.95 -19.78
CA ARG A 35 18.20 3.10 -19.28
C ARG A 35 18.83 3.70 -18.01
N ALA A 36 19.28 2.86 -17.09
CA ALA A 36 19.96 3.26 -15.86
C ALA A 36 21.43 3.71 -16.06
N GLN A 37 21.94 3.64 -17.30
CA GLN A 37 23.31 3.96 -17.69
C GLN A 37 24.37 3.16 -16.92
N VAL A 38 24.15 1.86 -16.75
CA VAL A 38 25.07 0.93 -16.10
C VAL A 38 25.31 -0.31 -16.94
N SER A 39 26.32 -1.11 -16.58
CA SER A 39 26.50 -2.42 -17.19
C SER A 39 25.43 -3.40 -16.70
N VAL A 40 25.05 -4.35 -17.56
CA VAL A 40 24.13 -5.44 -17.20
C VAL A 40 24.68 -6.27 -16.04
N GLY A 41 26.01 -6.51 -16.02
CA GLY A 41 26.67 -7.19 -14.91
C GLY A 41 26.51 -6.46 -13.57
N LEU A 42 26.54 -5.12 -13.56
CA LEU A 42 26.29 -4.32 -12.35
C LEU A 42 24.82 -4.45 -11.90
N ALA A 43 23.86 -4.45 -12.84
CA ALA A 43 22.45 -4.67 -12.51
C ALA A 43 22.23 -6.05 -11.86
N TYR A 44 22.81 -7.11 -12.41
CA TYR A 44 22.78 -8.45 -11.79
C TYR A 44 23.51 -8.49 -10.45
N HIS A 45 24.60 -7.75 -10.28
CA HIS A 45 25.28 -7.66 -8.98
C HIS A 45 24.38 -7.05 -7.89
N HIS A 46 23.57 -6.03 -8.22
CA HIS A 46 22.68 -5.38 -7.26
C HIS A 46 21.46 -6.23 -6.86
N PHE A 47 20.87 -6.96 -7.81
CA PHE A 47 19.58 -7.63 -7.60
C PHE A 47 19.64 -9.16 -7.71
N GLY A 48 20.80 -9.72 -8.03
CA GLY A 48 21.05 -11.16 -8.21
C GLY A 48 20.43 -11.75 -9.48
N SER A 49 19.20 -11.35 -9.82
CA SER A 49 18.44 -11.90 -10.95
C SER A 49 17.38 -10.92 -11.47
N LYS A 50 16.81 -11.22 -12.64
CA LYS A 50 15.62 -10.53 -13.16
C LYS A 50 14.44 -10.60 -12.18
N ALA A 51 14.21 -11.78 -11.59
CA ALA A 51 13.17 -11.97 -10.58
C ALA A 51 13.40 -11.11 -9.34
N GLY A 52 14.64 -11.05 -8.84
CA GLY A 52 15.01 -10.20 -7.71
C GLY A 52 14.82 -8.70 -7.98
N LEU A 53 15.05 -8.26 -9.22
CA LEU A 53 14.77 -6.88 -9.62
C LEU A 53 13.26 -6.59 -9.66
N ILE A 54 12.45 -7.49 -10.24
CA ILE A 54 10.98 -7.33 -10.27
C ILE A 54 10.42 -7.28 -8.84
N ALA A 55 10.87 -8.19 -7.97
CA ALA A 55 10.48 -8.21 -6.57
C ALA A 55 10.83 -6.88 -5.87
N ALA A 56 12.04 -6.37 -6.07
CA ALA A 56 12.50 -5.12 -5.47
C ALA A 56 11.71 -3.89 -5.96
N VAL A 57 11.28 -3.87 -7.23
CA VAL A 57 10.42 -2.78 -7.76
C VAL A 57 9.03 -2.82 -7.14
N VAL A 58 8.45 -4.01 -6.94
CA VAL A 58 7.15 -4.13 -6.26
C VAL A 58 7.25 -3.82 -4.77
N GLU A 59 8.36 -4.21 -4.13
CA GLU A 59 8.64 -3.84 -2.74
C GLU A 59 8.74 -2.31 -2.58
N ASP A 60 9.47 -1.64 -3.46
CA ASP A 60 9.57 -0.17 -3.50
C ASP A 60 8.20 0.51 -3.69
N PHE A 61 7.35 -0.02 -4.56
CA PHE A 61 5.96 0.46 -4.69
C PHE A 61 5.17 0.32 -3.38
N TYR A 62 5.32 -0.79 -2.67
CA TYR A 62 4.64 -1.01 -1.39
C TYR A 62 5.20 -0.17 -0.24
N GLU A 63 6.48 0.17 -0.25
CA GLU A 63 7.07 1.13 0.68
C GLU A 63 6.45 2.52 0.50
N HIS A 64 6.37 3.03 -0.75
CA HIS A 64 5.71 4.30 -1.04
C HIS A 64 4.21 4.28 -0.69
N LEU A 65 3.52 3.14 -0.87
CA LEU A 65 2.14 2.99 -0.45
C LEU A 65 1.98 3.02 1.08
N ASP A 66 2.91 2.41 1.83
CA ASP A 66 2.91 2.47 3.29
C ASP A 66 3.12 3.90 3.81
N GLU A 67 3.99 4.66 3.15
CA GLU A 67 4.19 6.08 3.44
C GLU A 67 2.93 6.91 3.12
N ALA A 68 2.30 6.67 1.98
CA ALA A 68 1.15 7.45 1.54
C ALA A 68 -0.13 7.18 2.34
N ALA A 69 -0.38 5.93 2.73
CA ALA A 69 -1.67 5.51 3.27
C ALA A 69 -1.60 4.84 4.66
N PHE A 70 -0.46 4.37 5.14
CA PHE A 70 -0.42 3.54 6.35
C PHE A 70 0.46 4.15 7.44
N SER A 71 1.67 3.64 7.61
CA SER A 71 2.52 3.97 8.76
C SER A 71 3.11 5.39 8.66
N GLY A 72 3.38 5.87 7.45
CA GLY A 72 3.91 7.21 7.21
C GLY A 72 2.85 8.29 6.98
N ALA A 73 1.57 7.91 6.85
CA ALA A 73 0.53 8.83 6.42
C ALA A 73 0.23 9.91 7.48
N GLU A 74 0.32 11.18 7.08
CA GLU A 74 -0.11 12.33 7.88
C GLU A 74 -1.62 12.55 7.75
N LEU A 75 -2.39 11.78 8.52
CA LEU A 75 -3.86 11.89 8.54
C LEU A 75 -4.32 13.00 9.49
N SER A 76 -5.25 13.84 9.01
CA SER A 76 -5.62 15.10 9.65
C SER A 76 -6.82 14.99 10.59
N ALA A 77 -7.71 14.03 10.34
CA ALA A 77 -8.94 13.88 11.11
C ALA A 77 -8.67 13.57 12.59
N SER A 78 -9.52 14.10 13.46
CA SER A 78 -9.38 13.99 14.92
C SER A 78 -10.13 12.81 15.53
N ASN A 79 -11.17 12.30 14.87
CA ASN A 79 -11.87 11.10 15.29
C ASN A 79 -11.44 9.88 14.44
N TRP A 80 -11.64 8.69 15.00
CA TRP A 80 -11.15 7.44 14.40
C TRP A 80 -11.83 7.14 13.06
N ALA A 81 -13.14 7.34 12.98
CA ALA A 81 -13.94 7.03 11.79
C ALA A 81 -13.50 7.86 10.58
N ASP A 82 -13.39 9.17 10.74
CA ASP A 82 -12.93 10.06 9.67
C ASP A 82 -11.46 9.79 9.30
N ARG A 83 -10.61 9.43 10.27
CA ARG A 83 -9.22 9.06 9.99
C ARG A 83 -9.12 7.80 9.15
N GLU A 84 -9.95 6.80 9.41
CA GLU A 84 -9.98 5.58 8.58
C GLU A 84 -10.60 5.83 7.20
N LYS A 85 -11.55 6.78 7.09
CA LYS A 85 -12.00 7.25 5.77
C LYS A 85 -10.86 7.94 4.99
N GLU A 86 -10.10 8.84 5.63
CA GLU A 86 -8.95 9.50 5.02
C GLU A 86 -7.90 8.47 4.56
N ARG A 87 -7.63 7.45 5.39
CA ARG A 87 -6.74 6.33 5.05
C ARG A 87 -7.16 5.62 3.77
N ILE A 88 -8.43 5.26 3.65
CA ILE A 88 -8.98 4.64 2.43
C ILE A 88 -8.82 5.58 1.24
N GLY A 89 -9.08 6.88 1.44
CA GLY A 89 -8.89 7.90 0.41
C GLY A 89 -7.46 7.98 -0.10
N ALA A 90 -6.48 8.02 0.80
CA ALA A 90 -5.06 8.02 0.45
C ALA A 90 -4.65 6.74 -0.30
N TYR A 91 -5.13 5.58 0.16
CA TYR A 91 -4.90 4.30 -0.51
C TYR A 91 -5.47 4.31 -1.94
N VAL A 92 -6.70 4.77 -2.13
CA VAL A 92 -7.35 4.86 -3.45
C VAL A 92 -6.60 5.85 -4.35
N ALA A 93 -6.30 7.05 -3.84
CA ALA A 93 -5.60 8.10 -4.59
C ALA A 93 -4.24 7.61 -5.10
N PHE A 94 -3.44 6.99 -4.23
CA PHE A 94 -2.14 6.44 -4.61
C PHE A 94 -2.23 5.48 -5.79
N HIS A 95 -3.19 4.54 -5.78
CA HIS A 95 -3.34 3.59 -6.88
C HIS A 95 -3.92 4.19 -8.15
N TYR A 96 -4.68 5.28 -8.05
CA TYR A 96 -5.21 6.01 -9.20
C TYR A 96 -4.13 6.83 -9.90
N GLU A 97 -3.23 7.43 -9.12
CA GLU A 97 -2.17 8.33 -9.59
C GLU A 97 -0.92 7.56 -10.03
N HIS A 98 -0.64 6.41 -9.42
CA HIS A 98 0.59 5.67 -9.69
C HIS A 98 0.46 4.79 -10.95
N PRO A 99 1.22 5.06 -12.04
CA PRO A 99 1.07 4.36 -13.32
C PRO A 99 1.40 2.87 -13.26
N PHE A 100 2.22 2.45 -12.29
CA PHE A 100 2.56 1.05 -12.05
C PHE A 100 1.46 0.25 -11.31
N ALA A 101 0.51 0.94 -10.65
CA ALA A 101 -0.48 0.30 -9.79
C ALA A 101 -1.32 -0.79 -10.49
N PRO A 102 -1.82 -0.60 -11.74
CA PRO A 102 -2.56 -1.65 -12.44
C PRO A 102 -1.77 -2.95 -12.65
N LEU A 103 -0.45 -2.86 -12.82
CA LEU A 103 0.42 -4.03 -12.94
C LEU A 103 0.60 -4.71 -11.59
N VAL A 104 0.90 -3.94 -10.54
CA VAL A 104 1.11 -4.46 -9.18
C VAL A 104 -0.11 -5.19 -8.66
N ILE A 105 -1.31 -4.58 -8.74
CA ILE A 105 -2.53 -5.22 -8.21
C ILE A 105 -3.15 -6.25 -9.16
N GLY A 106 -2.61 -6.38 -10.37
CA GLY A 106 -3.13 -7.23 -11.44
C GLY A 106 -2.17 -8.37 -11.81
N PRO A 107 -1.51 -8.32 -12.97
CA PRO A 107 -0.65 -9.41 -13.46
C PRO A 107 0.54 -9.72 -12.54
N LEU A 108 1.20 -8.71 -11.95
CA LEU A 108 2.38 -8.93 -11.12
C LEU A 108 2.05 -9.54 -9.76
N SER A 109 0.86 -9.28 -9.18
CA SER A 109 0.49 -9.91 -7.91
C SER A 109 0.35 -11.43 -7.98
N ARG A 110 0.35 -12.00 -9.19
CA ARG A 110 0.23 -13.44 -9.46
C ARG A 110 1.55 -14.04 -9.95
N ALA A 111 2.56 -13.20 -10.17
CA ALA A 111 3.86 -13.63 -10.65
C ALA A 111 4.63 -14.33 -9.50
N PRO A 112 5.20 -15.53 -9.72
CA PRO A 112 5.96 -16.26 -8.70
C PRO A 112 7.05 -15.42 -8.03
N GLU A 113 7.69 -14.54 -8.80
CA GLU A 113 8.77 -13.65 -8.36
C GLU A 113 8.34 -12.66 -7.27
N VAL A 114 7.04 -12.40 -7.13
CA VAL A 114 6.49 -11.34 -6.27
C VAL A 114 5.67 -11.91 -5.10
N LEU A 115 5.39 -13.22 -5.08
CA LEU A 115 4.53 -13.85 -4.07
C LEU A 115 5.01 -13.61 -2.63
N ASP A 116 6.32 -13.66 -2.39
CA ASP A 116 6.87 -13.43 -1.06
C ASP A 116 6.68 -11.96 -0.62
N VAL A 117 6.83 -11.01 -1.56
CA VAL A 117 6.61 -9.57 -1.33
C VAL A 117 5.14 -9.30 -1.01
N GLU A 118 4.22 -9.86 -1.80
CA GLU A 118 2.77 -9.78 -1.56
C GLU A 118 2.36 -10.36 -0.21
N THR A 119 2.91 -11.53 0.13
CA THR A 119 2.63 -12.23 1.39
C THR A 119 3.13 -11.41 2.58
N ALA A 120 4.35 -10.90 2.48
CA ALA A 120 4.93 -10.06 3.52
C ALA A 120 4.14 -8.76 3.71
N PHE A 121 3.79 -8.06 2.63
CA PHE A 121 2.98 -6.85 2.68
C PHE A 121 1.61 -7.12 3.31
N THR A 122 0.88 -8.12 2.81
CA THR A 122 -0.44 -8.51 3.33
C THR A 122 -0.38 -8.88 4.80
N SER A 123 0.63 -9.65 5.23
CA SER A 123 0.81 -10.05 6.63
C SER A 123 1.04 -8.86 7.55
N ARG A 124 1.86 -7.88 7.12
CA ARG A 124 2.07 -6.63 7.87
C ARG A 124 0.77 -5.84 8.02
N GLN A 125 0.01 -5.71 6.94
CA GLN A 125 -1.26 -4.98 6.93
C GLN A 125 -2.32 -5.63 7.83
N LEU A 126 -2.47 -6.95 7.77
CA LEU A 126 -3.38 -7.70 8.63
C LEU A 126 -3.01 -7.52 10.12
N ALA A 127 -1.72 -7.65 10.45
CA ALA A 127 -1.26 -7.52 11.83
C ALA A 127 -1.43 -6.08 12.36
N ALA A 128 -1.12 -5.06 11.55
CA ALA A 128 -1.28 -3.67 11.93
C ALA A 128 -2.76 -3.29 12.10
N GLY A 129 -3.61 -3.67 11.16
CA GLY A 129 -5.03 -3.35 11.21
C GLY A 129 -5.79 -4.12 12.30
N ALA A 130 -5.38 -5.36 12.64
CA ALA A 130 -5.93 -6.07 13.80
C ALA A 130 -5.65 -5.30 15.10
N ARG A 131 -4.40 -4.88 15.34
CA ARG A 131 -4.03 -4.05 16.51
C ARG A 131 -4.79 -2.72 16.56
N MET A 132 -5.03 -2.12 15.39
CA MET A 132 -5.83 -0.90 15.28
C MET A 132 -7.29 -1.14 15.69
N LEU A 133 -7.91 -2.23 15.22
CA LEU A 133 -9.29 -2.58 15.59
C LEU A 133 -9.41 -2.94 17.07
N GLU A 134 -8.45 -3.67 17.64
CA GLU A 134 -8.39 -3.94 19.08
C GLU A 134 -8.32 -2.64 19.91
N ALA A 135 -7.56 -1.65 19.45
CA ALA A 135 -7.51 -0.34 20.09
C ALA A 135 -8.87 0.37 20.01
N ALA A 136 -9.50 0.37 18.83
CA ALA A 136 -10.83 0.94 18.64
C ALA A 136 -11.91 0.24 19.49
N GLN A 137 -11.79 -1.06 19.72
CA GLN A 137 -12.67 -1.81 20.63
C GLN A 137 -12.46 -1.43 22.09
N ARG A 138 -11.20 -1.29 22.54
CA ARG A 138 -10.88 -0.82 23.89
C ARG A 138 -11.42 0.59 24.16
N ASP A 139 -11.45 1.43 23.13
CA ASP A 139 -11.98 2.80 23.21
C ASP A 139 -13.51 2.88 23.01
N GLY A 140 -14.18 1.73 22.79
CA GLY A 140 -15.63 1.65 22.61
C GLY A 140 -16.14 2.19 21.26
N ILE A 141 -15.26 2.39 20.29
CA ILE A 141 -15.57 2.91 18.94
C ILE A 141 -16.12 1.79 18.06
N VAL A 142 -15.49 0.62 18.11
CA VAL A 142 -15.90 -0.59 17.38
C VAL A 142 -16.46 -1.60 18.40
N PRO A 143 -17.56 -2.32 18.12
CA PRO A 143 -18.08 -3.33 19.03
C PRO A 143 -17.09 -4.46 19.32
N GLY A 144 -16.96 -4.84 20.59
CA GLY A 144 -16.06 -5.91 21.04
C GLY A 144 -16.45 -7.34 20.64
N ASN A 145 -17.62 -7.53 20.03
CA ASN A 145 -18.07 -8.83 19.53
C ASN A 145 -17.68 -9.11 18.06
N LEU A 146 -17.00 -8.15 17.41
CA LEU A 146 -16.38 -8.37 16.11
C LEU A 146 -14.99 -8.98 16.32
N ASP A 147 -14.65 -10.03 15.56
CA ASP A 147 -13.28 -10.56 15.53
C ASP A 147 -12.38 -9.56 14.77
N PRO A 148 -11.35 -8.97 15.42
CA PRO A 148 -10.47 -8.00 14.77
C PRO A 148 -9.72 -8.56 13.55
N HIS A 149 -9.28 -9.82 13.61
CA HIS A 149 -8.51 -10.46 12.54
C HIS A 149 -9.37 -10.77 11.32
N LEU A 150 -10.57 -11.31 11.52
CA LEU A 150 -11.50 -11.54 10.42
C LEU A 150 -11.97 -10.22 9.81
N THR A 151 -12.29 -9.23 10.66
CA THR A 151 -12.78 -7.92 10.21
C THR A 151 -11.74 -7.21 9.35
N ILE A 152 -10.48 -7.14 9.78
CA ILE A 152 -9.44 -6.50 8.97
C ILE A 152 -9.16 -7.26 7.67
N ALA A 153 -9.22 -8.59 7.68
CA ALA A 153 -9.05 -9.40 6.48
C ALA A 153 -10.13 -9.09 5.43
N LEU A 154 -11.40 -8.98 5.87
CA LEU A 154 -12.51 -8.58 5.02
C LEU A 154 -12.36 -7.14 4.50
N MET A 155 -11.90 -6.21 5.34
CA MET A 155 -11.65 -4.82 4.94
C MET A 155 -10.57 -4.74 3.86
N ILE A 156 -9.38 -5.29 4.11
CA ILE A 156 -8.26 -5.24 3.16
C ILE A 156 -8.62 -5.96 1.86
N GLY A 157 -9.19 -7.16 1.95
CA GLY A 157 -9.61 -7.93 0.78
C GLY A 157 -10.70 -7.20 -0.03
N GLY A 158 -11.71 -6.66 0.64
CA GLY A 158 -12.80 -5.92 0.00
C GLY A 158 -12.32 -4.64 -0.68
N ILE A 159 -11.46 -3.85 -0.02
CA ILE A 159 -10.87 -2.63 -0.61
C ILE A 159 -10.03 -2.99 -1.84
N ARG A 160 -9.16 -4.01 -1.73
CA ARG A 160 -8.33 -4.47 -2.86
C ARG A 160 -9.19 -4.90 -4.05
N GLN A 161 -10.27 -5.67 -3.82
CA GLN A 161 -11.17 -6.10 -4.89
C GLN A 161 -11.97 -4.95 -5.51
N ALA A 162 -12.46 -4.01 -4.69
CA ALA A 162 -13.12 -2.81 -5.20
C ALA A 162 -12.19 -1.99 -6.09
N LEU A 163 -10.93 -1.85 -5.70
CA LEU A 163 -9.92 -1.12 -6.47
C LEU A 163 -9.57 -1.82 -7.79
N ILE A 164 -9.37 -3.14 -7.78
CA ILE A 164 -9.15 -3.94 -9.01
C ILE A 164 -10.33 -3.73 -9.97
N GLY A 165 -11.57 -3.85 -9.48
CA GLY A 165 -12.76 -3.61 -10.29
C GLY A 165 -12.82 -2.19 -10.86
N ALA A 166 -12.44 -1.17 -10.06
CA ALA A 166 -12.42 0.21 -10.49
C ALA A 166 -11.35 0.51 -11.56
N LEU A 167 -10.12 -0.01 -11.41
CA LEU A 167 -9.03 0.22 -12.36
C LEU A 167 -9.23 -0.51 -13.69
N MET A 168 -9.96 -1.63 -13.68
CA MET A 168 -10.27 -2.45 -14.85
C MET A 168 -11.59 -2.07 -15.53
N ALA A 169 -12.37 -1.13 -14.98
CA ALA A 169 -13.62 -0.69 -15.58
C ALA A 169 -13.40 0.16 -16.83
N ASP A 170 -14.26 0.00 -17.85
CA ASP A 170 -14.25 0.82 -19.07
C ASP A 170 -14.30 2.32 -18.77
N ARG A 171 -15.04 2.69 -17.72
CA ARG A 171 -15.07 4.04 -17.17
C ARG A 171 -14.76 3.99 -15.68
N ARG A 172 -13.56 4.43 -15.33
CA ARG A 172 -13.12 4.50 -13.93
C ARG A 172 -14.03 5.42 -13.12
N PRO A 173 -14.50 4.99 -11.93
CA PRO A 173 -15.25 5.87 -11.05
C PRO A 173 -14.34 6.98 -10.51
N ASP A 174 -14.93 8.13 -10.19
CA ASP A 174 -14.24 9.20 -9.47
C ASP A 174 -13.64 8.65 -8.15
N PRO A 175 -12.36 8.93 -7.84
CA PRO A 175 -11.70 8.34 -6.67
C PRO A 175 -12.31 8.79 -5.33
N ALA A 176 -12.82 10.02 -5.23
CA ALA A 176 -13.47 10.50 -4.00
C ALA A 176 -14.82 9.83 -3.79
N ARG A 177 -15.56 9.57 -4.88
CA ARG A 177 -16.78 8.75 -4.85
C ARG A 177 -16.48 7.30 -4.46
N LEU A 178 -15.49 6.67 -5.10
CA LEU A 178 -15.08 5.29 -4.75
C LEU A 178 -14.72 5.17 -3.28
N THR A 179 -13.93 6.12 -2.76
CA THR A 179 -13.57 6.22 -1.34
C THR A 179 -14.81 6.30 -0.46
N SER A 180 -15.77 7.16 -0.81
CA SER A 180 -17.00 7.35 -0.05
C SER A 180 -17.88 6.09 -0.04
N ASP A 181 -18.00 5.42 -1.18
CA ASP A 181 -18.80 4.19 -1.32
C ASP A 181 -18.17 3.02 -0.53
N ILE A 182 -16.85 2.83 -0.64
CA ILE A 182 -16.11 1.85 0.17
C ILE A 182 -16.25 2.15 1.66
N TRP A 183 -16.05 3.40 2.08
CA TRP A 183 -16.16 3.77 3.47
C TRP A 183 -17.57 3.56 4.03
N ALA A 184 -18.61 3.90 3.27
CA ALA A 184 -20.00 3.68 3.71
C ALA A 184 -20.26 2.20 4.01
N PHE A 185 -19.77 1.30 3.15
CA PHE A 185 -19.86 -0.14 3.39
C PHE A 185 -19.07 -0.57 4.64
N MET A 186 -17.82 -0.12 4.78
CA MET A 186 -16.97 -0.51 5.92
C MET A 186 -17.48 0.04 7.25
N ALA A 187 -17.94 1.30 7.30
CA ALA A 187 -18.54 1.90 8.49
C ALA A 187 -19.79 1.15 8.95
N ALA A 188 -20.62 0.69 8.01
CA ALA A 188 -21.77 -0.14 8.30
C ALA A 188 -21.36 -1.53 8.83
N ALA A 189 -20.37 -2.17 8.21
CA ALA A 189 -19.84 -3.47 8.65
C ALA A 189 -19.21 -3.39 10.06
N LEU A 190 -18.54 -2.28 10.37
CA LEU A 190 -17.97 -1.97 11.68
C LEU A 190 -19.03 -1.57 12.71
N ARG A 191 -20.29 -1.39 12.30
CA ARG A 191 -21.42 -1.00 13.15
C ARG A 191 -21.13 0.29 13.95
N LEU A 192 -20.46 1.25 13.30
CA LEU A 192 -20.14 2.53 13.92
C LEU A 192 -21.44 3.26 14.27
N THR A 193 -21.57 3.72 15.51
CA THR A 193 -22.68 4.60 15.89
C THR A 193 -22.27 6.06 15.64
N ALA A 194 -23.24 6.93 15.35
CA ALA A 194 -23.00 8.35 15.05
C ALA A 194 -22.29 9.13 16.18
N LYS A 195 -22.09 8.53 17.36
CA LYS A 195 -21.31 9.08 18.48
C LYS A 195 -19.96 8.38 18.59
N SER A 196 -19.07 8.57 17.62
CA SER A 196 -17.65 8.24 17.85
C SER A 196 -17.00 9.39 18.63
N PRO A 197 -16.48 9.15 19.85
CA PRO A 197 -15.78 10.19 20.60
C PRO A 197 -14.48 10.61 19.89
N PRO A 198 -14.00 11.86 20.09
CA PRO A 198 -12.72 12.30 19.54
C PRO A 198 -11.57 11.43 20.09
N VAL A 199 -10.58 11.12 19.24
CA VAL A 199 -9.40 10.35 19.65
C VAL A 199 -8.57 11.22 20.60
N LYS A 200 -8.25 10.72 21.80
CA LYS A 200 -7.39 11.44 22.74
C LYS A 200 -5.99 11.61 22.13
N PRO A 201 -5.39 12.82 22.16
CA PRO A 201 -4.04 13.01 21.65
C PRO A 201 -3.03 12.15 22.44
N LYS A 202 -2.06 11.55 21.74
CA LYS A 202 -0.95 10.82 22.37
C LYS A 202 -0.27 11.78 23.36
N ALA A 203 -0.29 11.43 24.65
CA ALA A 203 0.40 12.21 25.67
C ALA A 203 1.89 12.28 25.31
N THR A 204 2.36 13.46 24.90
CA THR A 204 3.79 13.75 24.78
C THR A 204 4.41 13.51 26.14
N ARG A 205 5.25 12.49 26.24
CA ARG A 205 6.02 12.17 27.43
C ARG A 205 7.03 13.30 27.64
N ARG A 206 6.63 14.38 28.30
CA ARG A 206 7.53 15.44 28.75
C ARG A 206 8.51 14.80 29.74
N GLY A 207 9.78 14.78 29.35
CA GLY A 207 10.87 14.36 30.21
C GLY A 207 10.85 15.15 31.51
N ARG A 208 10.92 14.44 32.64
CA ARG A 208 11.26 15.04 33.92
C ARG A 208 12.76 15.35 33.88
N SER A 209 13.09 16.63 33.96
CA SER A 209 14.36 17.10 34.51
C SER A 209 14.43 16.81 36.00
#